data_AF-A0AA85JMF6-F1
#
_entry.id   AF-A0AA85JMF6-F1
#
_cell.length_a   1.000
_cell.length_b   1.000
_cell.length_c   1.000
_cell.angle_alpha   90.00
_cell.angle_beta   90.00
_cell.angle_gamma   90.00
#
_symmetry.space_group_name_H-M   'P 1'
#
loop_
_entity.id
_entity.type
_entity.pdbx_description
1 polymer ?
#
loop_
_entity_poly.entity_id
_entity_poly.type
_entity_poly.pdbx_seq_one_letter_code
_entity_poly.pdbx_strand_id
1 'polypeptide(L)'
;MVHVVQLEFSDHLVILISRNGRIGDMVLSQKNTLPSLSDRTSQNIDACTIFGPEKVNSCLITRYITKSLNTSKTVIVSTDFKEDICFSDTQIICDCLKNIQTA
;
A
#
# COMPACT_ATOMS: atom_id res chain seq x y z
N MET A 1 2.08 4.72 19.79
CA MET A 1 3.30 4.36 19.04
C MET A 1 2.87 3.67 17.75
N VAL A 2 3.48 4.03 16.62
CA VAL A 2 3.21 3.39 15.32
C VAL A 2 4.44 2.56 14.96
N HIS A 3 4.21 1.31 14.56
CA HIS A 3 5.25 0.42 14.07
C HIS A 3 5.05 0.20 12.58
N VAL A 4 6.12 0.37 11.81
CA VAL A 4 6.14 0.07 10.37
C VAL A 4 7.13 -1.06 10.16
N VAL A 5 6.65 -2.16 9.57
CA VAL A 5 7.48 -3.31 9.20
C VAL A 5 7.35 -3.53 7.71
N GLN A 6 8.48 -3.69 7.03
CA GLN A 6 8.55 -4.03 5.63
C GLN A 6 9.18 -5.42 5.48
N LEU A 7 8.49 -6.31 4.78
CA LEU A 7 8.97 -7.65 4.43
C LEU A 7 9.00 -7.77 2.91
N GLU A 8 10.18 -8.03 2.37
CA GLU A 8 10.39 -8.10 0.93
C GLU A 8 10.58 -9.54 0.46
N PHE A 9 9.72 -9.95 -0.48
CA PHE A 9 9.79 -11.24 -1.16
C PHE A 9 10.16 -11.01 -2.63
N SER A 10 10.30 -12.10 -3.40
CA SER A 10 10.64 -12.04 -4.83
C SER A 10 9.65 -11.21 -5.65
N ASP A 11 8.36 -11.43 -5.42
CA ASP A 11 7.24 -10.90 -6.20
C ASP A 11 6.26 -10.08 -5.33
N HIS A 12 6.39 -10.16 -4.00
CA HIS A 12 5.55 -9.44 -3.05
C HIS A 12 6.36 -8.49 -2.17
N LEU A 13 5.72 -7.39 -1.78
CA LEU A 13 6.18 -6.47 -0.76
C LEU A 13 5.09 -6.33 0.30
N VAL A 14 5.34 -6.81 1.51
CA VAL A 14 4.38 -6.76 2.61
C VAL A 14 4.75 -5.61 3.55
N ILE A 15 3.79 -4.73 3.81
CA ILE A 15 3.95 -3.56 4.65
C ILE A 15 2.93 -3.67 5.79
N LEU A 16 3.42 -3.68 7.03
CA LEU A 16 2.57 -3.72 8.21
C LEU A 16 2.66 -2.36 8.90
N ILE A 17 1.52 -1.66 8.98
CA ILE A 17 1.38 -0.41 9.72
C ILE A 17 0.52 -0.69 10.94
N SER A 18 1.18 -0.92 12.07
CA SER A 18 0.52 -1.34 13.31
C SER A 18 0.49 -0.21 14.32
N ARG A 19 -0.69 0.04 14.90
CA ARG A 19 -0.84 0.88 16.08
C ARG A 19 -1.20 -0.01 17.27
N ASN A 20 -0.46 0.16 18.37
CA ASN A 20 -0.66 -0.61 19.60
C ASN A 20 -0.61 -2.15 19.39
N GLY A 21 0.27 -2.62 18.50
CA GLY A 21 0.50 -4.05 18.25
C GLY A 21 -0.61 -4.78 17.51
N ARG A 22 -1.57 -4.06 16.90
CA ARG A 22 -2.66 -4.65 16.13
C ARG A 22 -2.30 -4.79 14.66
N ILE A 23 -2.65 -5.93 14.08
CA ILE A 23 -2.73 -6.14 12.64
C ILE A 23 -4.17 -5.85 12.25
N GLY A 24 -4.36 -4.89 11.35
CA GLY A 24 -5.69 -4.51 10.89
C GLY A 24 -6.03 -5.15 9.55
N ASP A 25 -6.90 -4.47 8.82
CA ASP A 25 -7.35 -4.90 7.50
C ASP A 25 -6.14 -5.04 6.56
N MET A 26 -6.15 -6.03 5.68
CA MET A 26 -5.11 -6.23 4.68
C MET A 26 -5.65 -5.96 3.30
N VAL A 27 -4.95 -5.10 2.57
CA VAL A 27 -5.29 -4.74 1.20
C VAL A 27 -4.13 -5.10 0.30
N LEU A 28 -4.44 -5.84 -0.75
CA LEU A 28 -3.51 -6.15 -1.83
C LEU A 28 -3.64 -5.10 -2.92
N SER A 29 -2.53 -4.63 -3.44
CA SER A 29 -2.46 -3.71 -4.57
C SER A 29 -1.38 -4.12 -5.55
N GLN A 30 -1.70 -4.02 -6.84
CA GLN A 30 -0.82 -4.42 -7.91
C GLN A 30 -0.96 -3.46 -9.10
N LYS A 31 0.12 -3.29 -9.85
CA LYS A 31 0.08 -2.59 -11.14
C LYS A 31 -0.48 -3.56 -12.17
N ASN A 32 -1.63 -3.23 -12.74
CA ASN A 32 -2.15 -3.97 -13.88
C ASN A 32 -1.50 -3.45 -15.16
N THR A 33 -0.74 -4.31 -15.83
CA THR A 33 -0.38 -4.16 -17.24
C THR A 33 -1.48 -4.78 -18.09
N LEU A 34 -2.67 -4.17 -18.10
CA LEU A 34 -3.59 -4.43 -19.21
C LEU A 34 -3.09 -3.64 -20.43
N PRO A 35 -3.03 -4.24 -21.63
CA PRO A 35 -2.76 -3.50 -22.85
C PRO A 35 -3.91 -2.51 -23.07
N SER A 36 -3.66 -1.23 -22.81
CA SER A 36 -4.61 -0.17 -23.15
C SER A 36 -4.60 0.06 -24.66
N LEU A 37 -5.78 0.19 -25.27
CA LEU A 37 -5.92 0.58 -26.69
C LEU A 37 -5.39 1.99 -27.01
N SER A 38 -4.95 2.75 -26.01
CA SER A 38 -4.29 4.04 -26.17
C SER A 38 -2.79 3.91 -25.92
N ASP A 39 -1.99 4.54 -26.79
CA ASP A 39 -0.51 4.69 -26.70
C ASP A 39 -0.02 5.46 -25.45
N ARG A 40 -0.88 5.64 -24.46
CA ARG A 40 -0.52 6.14 -23.13
C ARG A 40 -0.68 4.98 -22.16
N THR A 41 0.43 4.37 -21.80
CA THR A 41 0.53 3.37 -20.73
C THR A 41 0.15 4.00 -19.39
N SER A 42 -1.15 4.18 -19.14
CA SER A 42 -1.65 4.50 -17.81
C SER A 42 -1.49 3.24 -16.96
N GLN A 43 -0.47 3.22 -16.10
CA GLN A 43 -0.33 2.17 -15.08
C GLN A 43 -1.54 2.26 -14.14
N ASN A 44 -2.60 1.50 -14.42
CA ASN A 44 -3.73 1.37 -13.53
C ASN A 44 -3.31 0.51 -12.33
N ILE A 45 -3.42 1.09 -11.14
CA ILE A 45 -3.11 0.42 -9.88
C ILE A 45 -4.42 -0.05 -9.29
N ASP A 46 -4.59 -1.36 -9.23
CA ASP A 46 -5.73 -1.98 -8.59
C ASP A 46 -5.44 -2.22 -7.12
N ALA A 47 -6.49 -2.21 -6.30
CA ALA A 47 -6.41 -2.58 -4.89
C ALA A 47 -7.70 -3.29 -4.48
N CYS A 48 -7.57 -4.29 -3.62
CA CYS A 48 -8.65 -5.12 -3.12
C CYS A 48 -8.36 -5.55 -1.69
N THR A 49 -9.35 -5.51 -0.81
CA THR A 49 -9.20 -6.02 0.56
C THR A 49 -9.18 -7.56 0.52
N ILE A 50 -8.14 -8.15 1.08
CA ILE A 50 -7.97 -9.61 1.18
C ILE A 50 -8.27 -10.13 2.60
N PHE A 51 -8.24 -9.24 3.60
CA PHE A 51 -8.60 -9.56 4.98
C PHE A 51 -9.24 -8.35 5.67
N GLY A 52 -10.33 -8.59 6.40
CA GLY A 52 -11.11 -7.54 7.05
C GLY A 52 -12.21 -6.96 6.16
N PRO A 53 -13.00 -6.01 6.69
CA PRO A 53 -14.04 -5.32 5.91
C PRO A 53 -13.44 -4.45 4.80
N GLU A 54 -14.07 -4.49 3.62
CA GLU A 54 -13.74 -3.60 2.52
C GLU A 54 -13.98 -2.13 2.93
N LYS A 55 -12.92 -1.32 2.90
CA LYS A 55 -12.96 0.10 3.19
C LYS A 55 -12.29 0.87 2.06
N VAL A 56 -13.03 1.79 1.46
CA VAL A 56 -12.54 2.64 0.35
C VAL A 56 -11.24 3.33 0.72
N ASN A 57 -11.13 3.88 1.94
CA ASN A 57 -9.94 4.59 2.39
C ASN A 57 -8.71 3.68 2.46
N SER A 58 -8.83 2.46 3.01
CA SER A 58 -7.74 1.48 3.04
C SER A 58 -7.25 1.14 1.63
N CYS A 59 -8.18 0.97 0.68
CA CYS A 59 -7.86 0.75 -0.72
C CYS A 59 -7.14 1.95 -1.37
N LEU A 60 -7.61 3.17 -1.12
CA LEU A 60 -6.98 4.39 -1.64
C LEU A 60 -5.56 4.60 -1.10
N ILE A 61 -5.35 4.41 0.20
CA ILE A 61 -4.03 4.50 0.84
C ILE A 61 -3.09 3.46 0.25
N THR A 62 -3.55 2.22 0.12
CA THR A 62 -2.74 1.12 -0.42
C THR A 62 -2.35 1.39 -1.87
N ARG A 63 -3.28 1.91 -2.70
CA ARG A 63 -2.96 2.35 -4.06
C ARG A 63 -1.91 3.46 -4.07
N TYR A 64 -2.04 4.43 -3.17
CA TYR A 64 -1.09 5.54 -3.08
C TYR A 64 0.30 5.08 -2.66
N ILE A 65 0.41 4.22 -1.65
CA ILE A 65 1.67 3.60 -1.23
C ILE A 65 2.30 2.85 -2.39
N THR A 66 1.53 2.00 -3.07
CA THR A 66 2.00 1.22 -4.24
C THR A 66 2.50 2.12 -5.37
N LYS A 67 1.77 3.22 -5.65
CA LYS A 67 2.18 4.22 -6.62
C LYS A 67 3.49 4.91 -6.22
N SER A 68 3.60 5.31 -4.96
CA SER A 68 4.72 6.07 -4.42
C SER A 68 6.01 5.27 -4.37
N LEU A 69 5.93 3.97 -4.04
CA LEU A 69 7.06 3.05 -4.04
C LEU A 69 7.54 2.70 -5.45
N ASN A 70 6.72 2.95 -6.48
CA ASN A 70 7.02 2.68 -7.88
C ASN A 70 7.56 1.26 -8.15
N THR A 71 7.10 0.28 -7.38
CA THR A 71 7.54 -1.11 -7.51
C THR A 71 6.73 -1.86 -8.59
N SER A 72 7.32 -2.91 -9.16
CA SER A 72 6.61 -3.90 -9.99
C SER A 72 6.01 -5.04 -9.16
N LYS A 73 6.38 -5.14 -7.88
CA LYS A 73 5.88 -6.17 -6.96
C LYS A 73 4.43 -5.92 -6.58
N THR A 74 3.73 -7.00 -6.26
CA THR A 74 2.43 -6.92 -5.58
C THR A 74 2.65 -6.41 -4.16
N VAL A 75 1.97 -5.34 -3.78
CA VAL A 75 2.08 -4.72 -2.46
C VAL A 75 0.92 -5.18 -1.60
N ILE A 76 1.20 -5.66 -0.40
CA ILE A 76 0.18 -5.97 0.60
C ILE A 76 0.38 -5.01 1.76
N VAL A 77 -0.62 -4.20 2.07
CA VAL A 77 -0.59 -3.28 3.22
C VAL A 77 -1.57 -3.77 4.27
N SER A 78 -1.09 -4.04 5.47
CA SER A 78 -1.93 -4.22 6.65
C SER A 78 -1.99 -2.94 7.46
N THR A 79 -3.20 -2.52 7.84
CA THR A 79 -3.37 -1.37 8.70
C THR A 79 -4.66 -1.36 9.51
N ASP A 80 -4.60 -0.82 10.73
CA ASP A 80 -5.71 -0.72 11.68
C ASP A 80 -6.32 0.71 11.75
N PHE A 81 -6.28 1.44 10.63
CA PHE A 81 -6.83 2.79 10.56
C PHE A 81 -8.34 2.80 10.82
N LYS A 82 -8.73 3.28 12.01
CA LYS A 82 -10.12 3.46 12.47
C LYS A 82 -10.73 4.80 12.06
N GLU A 83 -9.87 5.78 11.79
CA GLU A 83 -10.23 7.15 11.45
C GLU A 83 -9.80 7.43 10.02
N ASP A 84 -10.45 8.42 9.39
CA ASP A 84 -10.05 8.91 8.08
C ASP A 84 -8.64 9.47 8.17
N ILE A 85 -7.71 8.86 7.44
CA ILE A 85 -6.34 9.35 7.37
C ILE A 85 -6.29 10.49 6.38
N CYS A 86 -5.68 11.60 6.79
CA CYS A 86 -5.46 12.71 5.89
C CYS A 86 -4.34 12.40 4.89
N PHE A 87 -4.35 13.08 3.75
CA PHE A 87 -3.36 12.88 2.71
C PHE A 87 -1.91 13.10 3.20
N SER A 88 -1.69 14.07 4.09
CA SER A 88 -0.36 14.35 4.65
C SER A 88 0.21 13.19 5.46
N ASP A 89 -0.61 12.49 6.23
CA ASP A 89 -0.16 11.30 6.98
C ASP A 89 0.27 10.18 6.02
N THR A 90 -0.48 10.02 4.91
CA THR A 90 -0.16 9.04 3.88
C THR A 90 1.15 9.37 3.18
N GLN A 91 1.43 10.66 2.95
CA GLN A 91 2.72 11.11 2.40
C GLN A 91 3.87 10.77 3.34
N ILE A 92 3.73 11.06 4.63
CA ILE A 92 4.74 10.74 5.65
C ILE A 92 5.03 9.23 5.68
N ILE A 93 3.98 8.39 5.64
CA ILE A 93 4.12 6.93 5.56
C ILE A 93 4.95 6.54 4.33
N CYS A 94 4.64 7.11 3.16
CA CYS A 94 5.38 6.82 1.94
C CYS A 94 6.87 7.20 2.03
N ASP A 95 7.17 8.35 2.62
CA ASP A 95 8.54 8.83 2.75
C ASP A 95 9.33 7.96 3.74
N CYS A 96 8.70 7.54 4.84
CA CYS A 96 9.29 6.56 5.76
C CYS A 96 9.60 5.21 5.06
N LEU A 97 8.68 4.69 4.26
CA LEU A 97 8.87 3.42 3.55
C LEU A 97 10.01 3.48 2.53
N LYS A 98 10.15 4.61 1.81
CA LYS A 98 11.27 4.81 0.88
C LYS A 98 12.62 4.81 1.59
N ASN A 99 12.70 5.42 2.77
CA ASN A 99 13.93 5.44 3.56
C ASN A 99 14.33 4.04 4.06
N ILE A 100 13.35 3.17 4.35
CA ILE A 100 13.61 1.77 4.75
C ILE A 100 14.21 0.97 3.59
N GLN A 101 13.81 1.23 2.33
CA GLN A 101 14.41 0.57 1.16
C GLN A 101 15.88 0.96 0.89
N THR A 102 16.32 2.12 1.38
CA THR A 102 17.67 2.63 1.14
C THR A 102 18.69 2.28 2.22
N ALA A 103 18.25 1.66 3.32
CA ALA A 103 19.09 1.29 4.47
C ALA A 103 19.50 -0.19 4.40
#